data_AF-A0A7L4BCG1-F1
#
_entry.id   AF-A0A7L4BCG1-F1
#
_cell.length_a   1.000
_cell.length_b   1.000
_cell.length_c   1.000
_cell.angle_alpha   90.00
_cell.angle_beta   90.00
_cell.angle_gamma   90.00
#
_symmetry.space_group_name_H-M   'P 1'
#
loop_
_entity.id
_entity.type
_entity.pdbx_description
1 polymer ?
#
loop_
_entity_poly.entity_id
_entity_poly.type
_entity_poly.pdbx_seq_one_letter_code
_entity_poly.pdbx_strand_id
1 'polypeptide(L)'
;LLLLCYTEEAAVIVSGLKNTDVFVGESATFTCELSYPGVKNVQWWLDGSPLHNNFVTEISEQDGMIHTLTLNDVACHDSGTVTFRAGSLISSAKLLVKGISLLE
;
A
#
# COMPACT_ATOMS: atom_id res chain seq x y z
N LEU A 1 -19.38 20.55 -32.87
CA LEU A 1 -17.99 20.04 -32.74
C LEU A 1 -17.29 20.57 -31.49
N LEU A 2 -18.02 21.06 -30.48
CA LEU A 2 -17.46 21.22 -29.14
C LEU A 2 -17.61 19.88 -28.42
N LEU A 3 -16.72 18.94 -28.74
CA LEU A 3 -16.37 17.88 -27.80
C LEU A 3 -15.68 18.61 -26.64
N LEU A 4 -16.50 19.06 -25.69
CA LEU A 4 -16.03 19.45 -24.37
C LEU A 4 -15.02 18.39 -23.95
N CYS A 5 -13.78 18.83 -23.77
CA CYS A 5 -12.70 18.00 -23.27
C CYS A 5 -13.25 17.26 -22.05
N TYR A 6 -13.44 15.95 -22.17
CA TYR A 6 -13.61 15.09 -21.01
C TYR A 6 -12.25 15.15 -20.32
N THR A 7 -12.07 16.12 -19.40
CA THR A 7 -11.00 16.00 -18.43
C THR A 7 -11.34 14.75 -17.66
N GLU A 8 -10.67 13.66 -18.01
CA GLU A 8 -10.58 12.48 -17.17
C GLU A 8 -10.20 13.03 -15.79
N GLU A 9 -11.13 12.99 -14.84
CA GLU A 9 -10.90 13.50 -13.49
C GLU A 9 -9.67 12.77 -12.96
N ALA A 10 -8.54 13.48 -12.88
CA ALA A 10 -7.28 12.87 -12.52
C ALA A 10 -7.41 12.39 -11.07
N ALA A 11 -7.34 11.07 -10.87
CA ALA A 11 -7.41 10.50 -9.54
C ALA A 11 -6.32 11.11 -8.66
N VAL A 12 -6.66 11.34 -7.39
CA VAL A 12 -5.74 11.77 -6.35
C VAL A 12 -5.78 10.79 -5.18
N ILE A 13 -4.72 10.77 -4.37
CA ILE A 13 -4.73 10.02 -3.11
C ILE A 13 -5.54 10.81 -2.09
N VAL A 14 -6.68 10.27 -1.65
CA VAL A 14 -7.53 10.88 -0.62
C VAL A 14 -7.15 10.41 0.78
N SER A 15 -6.63 9.18 0.89
CA SER A 15 -6.06 8.64 2.13
C SER A 15 -4.77 7.92 1.80
N GLY A 16 -3.65 8.47 2.29
CA GLY A 16 -2.32 7.90 2.11
C GLY A 16 -1.97 6.83 3.14
N LEU A 17 -0.87 6.14 2.88
CA LEU A 17 -0.30 5.16 3.80
C LEU A 17 0.06 5.81 5.14
N LYS A 18 -0.07 5.05 6.22
CA LYS A 18 0.29 5.45 7.57
C LYS A 18 1.40 4.55 8.09
N ASN A 19 2.26 5.09 8.95
CA ASN A 19 3.28 4.29 9.61
C ASN A 19 2.60 3.23 10.48
N THR A 20 3.15 2.02 10.44
CA THR A 20 2.60 0.85 11.11
C THR A 20 3.71 0.18 11.91
N ASP A 21 3.43 -0.02 13.19
CA ASP A 21 4.28 -0.75 14.11
C ASP A 21 3.60 -2.07 14.46
N VAL A 22 4.30 -3.18 14.31
CA VAL A 22 3.81 -4.53 14.64
C VAL A 22 4.92 -5.32 15.34
N PHE A 23 4.58 -6.45 15.91
CA PHE A 23 5.53 -7.41 16.45
C PHE A 23 5.85 -8.52 15.44
N VAL A 24 6.99 -9.19 15.64
CA VAL A 24 7.35 -10.38 14.86
C VAL A 24 6.22 -11.43 14.91
N GLY A 25 5.86 -11.97 13.75
CA GLY A 25 4.82 -12.98 13.58
C GLY A 25 3.40 -12.40 13.40
N GLU A 26 3.21 -11.09 13.54
CA GLU A 26 1.94 -10.43 13.26
C GLU A 26 1.79 -10.12 11.76
N SER A 27 0.61 -9.63 11.38
CA SER A 27 0.37 -9.08 10.04
C SER A 27 0.41 -7.55 10.06
N ALA A 28 1.04 -6.95 9.07
CA ALA A 28 1.02 -5.50 8.83
C ALA A 28 0.15 -5.17 7.63
N THR A 29 -0.87 -4.33 7.82
CA THR A 29 -1.76 -3.88 6.75
C THR A 29 -1.55 -2.41 6.42
N PHE A 30 -1.49 -2.13 5.11
CA PHE A 30 -1.37 -0.81 4.54
C PHE A 30 -2.50 -0.59 3.55
N THR A 31 -3.21 0.54 3.68
CA THR A 31 -4.32 0.89 2.80
C THR A 31 -4.09 2.27 2.20
N CYS A 32 -4.30 2.38 0.89
CA CYS A 32 -4.33 3.64 0.16
C CYS A 32 -5.69 3.78 -0.53
N GLU A 33 -6.28 4.97 -0.44
CA GLU A 33 -7.56 5.28 -1.07
C GLU A 33 -7.38 6.36 -2.14
N LEU A 34 -7.97 6.13 -3.31
CA LEU A 34 -7.99 7.04 -4.45
C LEU A 34 -9.36 7.69 -4.60
N SER A 35 -9.41 8.90 -5.16
CA SER A 35 -10.67 9.64 -5.37
C SER A 35 -11.57 9.06 -6.46
N TYR A 36 -11.00 8.33 -7.42
CA TYR A 36 -11.70 7.76 -8.57
C TYR A 36 -11.11 6.41 -8.97
N PRO A 37 -11.95 5.48 -9.44
CA PRO A 37 -11.48 4.23 -10.02
C PRO A 37 -10.82 4.46 -11.39
N GLY A 38 -9.95 3.55 -11.81
CA GLY A 38 -9.41 3.52 -13.17
C GLY A 38 -7.92 3.83 -13.31
N VAL A 39 -7.23 4.13 -12.20
CA VAL A 39 -5.76 4.22 -12.23
C VAL A 39 -5.18 2.82 -12.39
N LYS A 40 -4.56 2.56 -13.54
CA LYS A 40 -3.96 1.26 -13.87
C LYS A 40 -2.54 1.14 -13.28
N ASN A 41 -2.03 -0.08 -13.29
CA ASN A 41 -0.67 -0.42 -12.89
C ASN A 41 -0.35 -0.03 -11.44
N VAL A 42 -1.25 -0.39 -10.52
CA VAL A 42 -0.99 -0.29 -9.09
C VAL A 42 0.13 -1.25 -8.72
N GLN A 43 1.09 -0.74 -7.96
CA GLN A 43 2.29 -1.46 -7.57
C GLN A 43 2.66 -1.13 -6.12
N TRP A 44 3.28 -2.11 -5.47
CA TRP A 44 3.73 -2.03 -4.09
C TRP A 44 5.21 -2.39 -4.01
N TRP A 45 5.94 -1.74 -3.10
CA TRP A 45 7.34 -2.04 -2.83
C TRP A 45 7.63 -2.00 -1.33
N LEU A 46 8.61 -2.79 -0.92
CA LEU A 46 9.28 -2.69 0.38
C LEU A 46 10.76 -2.38 0.14
N ASP A 47 11.22 -1.23 0.61
CA ASP A 47 12.59 -0.72 0.39
C ASP A 47 13.08 -0.85 -1.06
N GLY A 48 12.19 -0.53 -2.01
CA GLY A 48 12.46 -0.56 -3.44
C GLY A 48 12.36 -1.95 -4.08
N SER A 49 12.15 -3.02 -3.31
CA SER A 49 11.88 -4.36 -3.84
C SER A 49 10.38 -4.52 -4.16
N PRO A 50 10.00 -4.90 -5.40
CA PRO A 50 8.60 -5.01 -5.78
C PRO A 50 7.91 -6.16 -5.04
N LEU A 51 6.69 -5.90 -4.58
CA LEU A 51 5.83 -6.87 -3.91
C LEU A 51 4.75 -7.40 -4.85
N HIS A 52 4.47 -8.68 -4.73
CA HIS A 52 3.45 -9.39 -5.49
C HIS A 52 2.71 -10.36 -4.57
N ASN A 53 1.47 -10.70 -4.95
CA ASN A 53 0.72 -11.73 -4.26
C ASN A 53 1.53 -13.04 -4.19
N ASN A 54 1.71 -13.55 -2.97
CA ASN A 54 2.37 -14.81 -2.68
C ASN A 54 1.81 -15.38 -1.35
N PHE A 55 2.49 -16.35 -0.74
CA PHE A 55 2.00 -16.97 0.50
C PHE A 55 1.98 -16.04 1.72
N VAL A 56 2.85 -15.03 1.77
CA VAL A 56 3.02 -14.10 2.91
C VAL A 56 2.68 -12.65 2.56
N THR A 57 2.30 -12.39 1.31
CA THR A 57 1.99 -11.05 0.79
C THR A 57 0.67 -11.13 0.08
N GLU A 58 -0.31 -10.38 0.57
CA GLU A 58 -1.63 -10.25 -0.03
C GLU A 58 -1.83 -8.82 -0.54
N ILE A 59 -2.23 -8.69 -1.80
CA ILE A 59 -2.55 -7.42 -2.43
C ILE A 59 -3.97 -7.53 -2.98
N SER A 60 -4.84 -6.63 -2.53
CA SER A 60 -6.24 -6.58 -2.94
C SER A 60 -6.65 -5.16 -3.35
N GLU A 61 -7.71 -5.10 -4.15
CA GLU A 61 -8.37 -3.89 -4.58
C GLU A 61 -9.87 -4.03 -4.34
N GLN A 62 -10.49 -2.98 -3.82
CA GLN A 62 -11.93 -2.84 -3.72
C GLN A 62 -12.40 -1.60 -4.51
N ASP A 63 -13.36 -1.84 -5.40
CA ASP A 63 -14.05 -0.82 -6.21
C ASP A 63 -13.11 0.09 -7.04
N GLY A 64 -11.90 -0.35 -7.35
CA GLY A 64 -10.90 0.45 -8.08
C GLY A 64 -10.32 1.63 -7.30
N MET A 65 -10.69 1.81 -6.02
CA MET A 65 -10.34 2.99 -5.23
C MET A 65 -9.56 2.64 -3.96
N ILE A 66 -9.90 1.52 -3.31
CA ILE A 66 -9.26 1.11 -2.06
C ILE A 66 -8.26 0.01 -2.40
N HIS A 67 -6.97 0.28 -2.19
CA HIS A 67 -5.90 -0.67 -2.42
C HIS A 67 -5.27 -1.06 -1.09
N THR A 68 -5.17 -2.36 -0.85
CA THR A 68 -4.67 -2.90 0.40
C THR A 68 -3.50 -3.85 0.14
N LEU A 69 -2.44 -3.68 0.93
CA LEU A 69 -1.33 -4.61 1.06
C LEU A 69 -1.34 -5.16 2.49
N THR A 70 -1.32 -6.48 2.62
CA THR A 70 -1.09 -7.17 3.89
C THR A 70 0.18 -8.01 3.78
N LEU A 71 1.12 -7.78 4.70
CA LEU A 71 2.30 -8.61 4.91
C LEU A 71 2.03 -9.49 6.13
N ASN A 72 2.05 -10.80 5.96
CA ASN A 72 1.77 -11.78 7.01
C ASN A 72 3.07 -12.34 7.60
N ASP A 73 3.02 -12.76 8.87
CA ASP A 73 4.14 -13.41 9.57
C ASP A 73 5.45 -12.61 9.48
N VAL A 74 5.36 -11.29 9.74
CA VAL A 74 6.49 -10.38 9.50
C VAL A 74 7.66 -10.65 10.44
N ALA A 75 8.88 -10.46 9.94
CA ALA A 75 10.12 -10.57 10.69
C ALA A 75 10.83 -9.21 10.83
N CYS A 76 11.80 -9.10 11.74
CA CYS A 76 12.53 -7.85 11.97
C CYS A 76 13.14 -7.26 10.68
N HIS A 77 13.58 -8.10 9.75
CA HIS A 77 14.18 -7.69 8.48
C HIS A 77 13.17 -7.13 7.46
N ASP A 78 11.87 -7.31 7.70
CA ASP A 78 10.81 -6.70 6.88
C ASP A 78 10.54 -5.25 7.28
N SER A 79 11.17 -4.75 8.35
CA SER A 79 11.12 -3.32 8.69
C SER A 79 11.71 -2.50 7.55
N GLY A 80 10.99 -1.46 7.13
CA GLY A 80 11.38 -0.71 5.95
C GLY A 80 10.38 0.36 5.54
N THR A 81 10.50 0.79 4.30
CA THR A 81 9.59 1.75 3.67
C THR A 81 8.66 1.03 2.72
N VAL A 82 7.38 1.03 3.04
CA VAL A 82 6.33 0.57 2.15
C VAL A 82 5.96 1.71 1.21
N THR A 83 5.97 1.45 -0.09
CA THR A 83 5.58 2.41 -1.12
C THR A 83 4.42 1.87 -1.94
N PHE A 84 3.38 2.68 -2.06
CA PHE A 84 2.28 2.50 -3.01
C PHE A 84 2.48 3.42 -4.20
N ARG A 85 2.28 2.91 -5.43
CA ARG A 85 2.24 3.72 -6.65
C ARG A 85 1.06 3.33 -7.52
N ALA A 86 0.38 4.34 -8.05
CA ALA A 86 -0.66 4.18 -9.06
C ALA A 86 -0.48 5.28 -10.11
N GLY A 87 0.07 4.94 -11.28
CA GLY A 87 0.49 5.93 -12.28
C GLY A 87 1.55 6.90 -11.74
N SER A 88 1.18 8.18 -11.63
CA SER A 88 2.01 9.26 -11.05
C SER A 88 1.80 9.45 -9.54
N LEU A 89 0.76 8.84 -8.96
CA LEU A 89 0.46 8.93 -7.53
C LEU A 89 1.39 8.04 -6.74
N ILE A 90 1.95 8.58 -5.66
CA ILE A 90 2.88 7.88 -4.77
C ILE A 90 2.52 8.20 -3.32
N SER A 91 2.44 7.17 -2.49
CA SER A 91 2.38 7.31 -1.03
C SER A 91 3.39 6.37 -0.40
N SER A 92 3.98 6.75 0.73
CA SER A 92 4.94 5.91 1.45
C SER A 92 4.77 6.01 2.95
N ALA A 93 5.06 4.92 3.65
CA ALA A 93 5.01 4.82 5.09
C ALA A 93 6.09 3.88 5.62
N LYS A 94 6.40 4.00 6.91
CA LYS A 94 7.32 3.09 7.60
C LYS A 94 6.59 1.88 8.16
N LEU A 95 7.15 0.70 7.93
CA LEU A 95 6.87 -0.51 8.69
C LEU A 95 7.98 -0.68 9.73
N LEU A 96 7.62 -0.72 11.00
CA LEU A 96 8.53 -1.08 12.09
C LEU A 96 8.08 -2.40 12.69
N VAL A 97 8.87 -3.45 12.47
CA VAL A 97 8.67 -4.76 13.10
C VAL A 97 9.50 -4.80 14.36
N LYS A 98 8.84 -4.68 15.50
CA LYS A 98 9.44 -4.78 16.82
C LYS A 98 9.71 -6.26 17.10
N GLY A 99 10.86 -6.54 17.71
CA GLY A 99 11.14 -7.87 18.26
C GLY A 99 10.10 -8.28 19.30
N ILE A 100 10.27 -9.47 19.88
CA ILE A 100 9.33 -10.09 20.82
C ILE A 100 8.71 -9.05 21.77
N SER A 101 7.37 -8.99 21.82
CA SER A 101 6.67 -8.24 22.86
C SER A 101 7.01 -8.85 24.21
N LEU A 102 8.01 -8.28 24.90
CA LEU A 102 8.47 -8.68 26.23
C LEU A 102 7.61 -8.03 27.32
N LEU A 103 6.29 -8.05 27.16
CA LEU A 103 5.34 -7.80 28.24
C LEU A 103 4.82 -9.19 28.64
N GLU A 104 5.57 -9.86 29.53
CA GLU A 104 5.25 -10.05 30.96
C GLU A 104 4.06 -11.00 31.19
#